data_AF-A0AA37GQS8-F1
#
_entry.id   AF-A0AA37GQS8-F1
#
_cell.length_a   1.000
_cell.length_b   1.000
_cell.length_c   1.000
_cell.angle_alpha   90.00
_cell.angle_beta   90.00
_cell.angle_gamma   90.00
#
_symmetry.space_group_name_H-M   'P 1'
#
loop_
_entity.id
_entity.type
_entity.pdbx_description
1 polymer ?
#
loop_
_entity_poly.entity_id
_entity_poly.type
_entity_poly.pdbx_seq_one_letter_code
_entity_poly.pdbx_strand_id
1 'polypeptide(L)'
;MSTSWTCLSSLSLGTNGLLYPAISEALVQAQKLRTTLSAAESVLLIQRLNNEVVQSYSSLLQALDSRRSQIGQAPTTNTGLLGGLLGATSLLRGIFNNLNLSLTRQIALNEQLVKVLDPAYQTPGRAVTEAMQNLMKISISIYQV
;
A
#
# COMPACT_ATOMS: atom_id res chain seq x y z
N MET A 1 -31.50 3.65 -1.60
CA MET A 1 -30.41 4.49 -1.05
C MET A 1 -29.16 3.63 -0.92
N SER A 2 -28.24 3.66 -1.90
CA SER A 2 -26.96 2.92 -1.78
C SER A 2 -26.00 3.33 -2.89
N THR A 3 -25.08 4.27 -2.63
CA THR A 3 -23.93 4.61 -3.52
C THR A 3 -22.78 5.34 -2.79
N SER A 4 -22.65 5.26 -1.47
CA SER A 4 -21.65 6.08 -0.73
C SER A 4 -20.29 5.40 -0.48
N TRP A 5 -20.18 4.07 -0.58
CA TRP A 5 -18.99 3.37 -0.07
C TRP A 5 -17.82 3.26 -1.06
N THR A 6 -18.05 3.36 -2.36
CA THR A 6 -17.01 3.15 -3.39
C THR A 6 -16.16 4.39 -3.67
N CYS A 7 -16.58 5.58 -3.21
CA CYS A 7 -15.82 6.83 -3.38
C CYS A 7 -14.72 6.99 -2.30
N LEU A 8 -14.96 6.52 -1.08
CA LEU A 8 -14.06 6.73 0.06
C LEU A 8 -12.75 5.93 0.00
N SER A 9 -12.74 4.73 -0.60
CA SER A 9 -11.55 3.87 -0.66
C SER A 9 -10.57 4.24 -1.78
N SER A 10 -11.06 4.77 -2.90
CA SER A 10 -10.19 5.31 -3.97
C SER A 10 -9.61 6.68 -3.61
N LEU A 11 -10.35 7.47 -2.81
CA LEU A 11 -9.89 8.72 -2.24
C LEU A 11 -8.78 8.52 -1.20
N SER A 12 -8.87 7.55 -0.28
CA SER A 12 -7.91 7.47 0.86
C SER A 12 -6.47 7.10 0.49
N LEU A 13 -6.28 6.33 -0.60
CA LEU A 13 -4.98 5.81 -1.05
C LEU A 13 -4.22 6.77 -1.98
N GLY A 14 -4.92 7.75 -2.58
CA GLY A 14 -4.33 8.71 -3.52
C GLY A 14 -3.64 9.87 -2.81
N THR A 15 -3.00 10.75 -3.57
CA THR A 15 -2.32 11.95 -3.02
C THR A 15 -3.27 12.91 -2.27
N ASN A 16 -4.57 12.87 -2.60
CA ASN A 16 -5.62 13.64 -1.95
C ASN A 16 -6.33 12.86 -0.83
N GLY A 17 -5.89 11.63 -0.56
CA GLY A 17 -6.38 10.78 0.51
C GLY A 17 -5.73 11.07 1.85
N LEU A 18 -6.22 10.45 2.91
CA LEU A 18 -5.64 10.63 4.25
C LEU A 18 -4.32 9.86 4.43
N LEU A 19 -4.11 8.77 3.69
CA LEU A 19 -2.95 7.90 3.89
C LEU A 19 -1.66 8.55 3.36
N TYR A 20 -1.69 9.08 2.14
CA TYR A 20 -0.49 9.63 1.49
C TYR A 20 0.12 10.83 2.25
N PRO A 21 -0.67 11.83 2.72
CA PRO A 21 -0.18 12.91 3.57
C PRO A 21 0.34 12.41 4.92
N ALA A 22 -0.36 11.46 5.57
CA ALA A 22 0.08 10.91 6.85
C ALA A 22 1.43 10.21 6.75
N ILE A 23 1.64 9.36 5.72
CA ILE A 23 2.94 8.73 5.47
C ILE A 23 4.00 9.79 5.12
N SER A 24 3.63 10.80 4.34
CA SER A 24 4.55 11.88 3.97
C SER A 24 5.00 12.70 5.16
N GLU A 25 4.09 13.02 6.09
CA GLU A 25 4.41 13.71 7.33
C GLU A 25 5.28 12.82 8.23
N ALA A 26 4.91 11.56 8.41
CA ALA A 26 5.70 10.60 9.18
C ALA A 26 7.11 10.44 8.60
N LEU A 27 7.28 10.47 7.27
CA LEU A 27 8.59 10.45 6.62
C LEU A 27 9.41 11.70 6.96
N VAL A 28 8.80 12.89 6.92
CA VAL A 28 9.48 14.14 7.30
C VAL A 28 9.89 14.10 8.78
N GLN A 29 9.06 13.52 9.65
CA GLN A 29 9.40 13.33 11.06
C GLN A 29 10.54 12.31 11.24
N ALA A 30 10.48 11.17 10.54
CA ALA A 30 11.51 10.12 10.58
C ALA A 30 12.87 10.63 10.09
N GLN A 31 12.91 11.48 9.06
CA GLN A 31 14.15 12.11 8.58
C GLN A 31 14.81 13.04 9.61
N LYS A 32 14.06 13.54 10.59
CA LYS A 32 14.57 14.38 11.67
C LYS A 32 15.07 13.58 12.87
N LEU A 33 14.79 12.28 12.93
CA LEU A 33 15.27 11.42 14.00
C LEU A 33 16.80 11.30 13.91
N ARG A 34 17.47 11.60 15.02
CA ARG A 34 18.94 11.53 15.15
C ARG A 34 19.40 10.50 16.18
N THR A 35 18.45 9.95 16.93
CA THR A 35 18.72 9.04 18.05
C THR A 35 18.45 7.63 17.60
N THR A 36 19.42 6.75 17.82
CA THR A 36 19.25 5.31 17.65
C THR A 36 18.28 4.79 18.70
N LEU A 37 17.29 4.02 18.26
CA LEU A 37 16.35 3.31 19.13
C LEU A 37 17.09 2.26 19.95
N SER A 38 16.58 1.98 21.14
CA SER A 38 17.03 0.83 21.91
C SER A 38 16.70 -0.48 21.18
N ALA A 39 17.34 -1.59 21.60
CA ALA A 39 17.03 -2.92 21.08
C ALA A 39 15.54 -3.28 21.23
N ALA A 40 14.93 -2.97 22.37
CA ALA A 40 13.51 -3.25 22.62
C ALA A 40 12.58 -2.44 21.69
N GLU A 41 12.85 -1.14 21.53
CA GLU A 41 12.08 -0.29 20.62
C GLU A 41 12.26 -0.71 19.15
N SER A 42 13.48 -1.12 18.78
CA SER A 42 13.78 -1.63 17.44
C SER A 42 12.96 -2.88 17.10
N VAL A 43 12.89 -3.84 18.03
CA VAL A 43 12.05 -5.05 17.88
C VAL A 43 10.58 -4.69 17.70
N LEU A 44 10.05 -3.82 18.55
CA LEU A 44 8.64 -3.40 18.47
C LEU A 44 8.33 -2.70 17.16
N LEU A 45 9.22 -1.82 16.69
CA LEU A 45 9.05 -1.12 15.42
C LEU A 45 9.04 -2.10 14.24
N ILE A 46 9.99 -3.03 14.20
CA ILE A 46 10.05 -4.06 13.15
C ILE A 46 8.78 -4.92 13.15
N GLN A 47 8.30 -5.33 14.33
CA GLN A 47 7.07 -6.10 14.47
C GLN A 47 5.85 -5.34 13.96
N ARG A 48 5.71 -4.05 14.29
CA ARG A 48 4.61 -3.22 13.77
C ARG A 48 4.68 -3.05 12.25
N LEU A 49 5.87 -2.74 11.72
CA LEU A 49 6.07 -2.62 10.28
C LEU A 49 5.70 -3.93 9.56
N ASN A 50 6.06 -5.08 10.11
CA ASN A 50 5.72 -6.36 9.51
C ASN A 50 4.23 -6.71 9.67
N ASN A 51 3.71 -6.67 10.89
CA ASN A 51 2.39 -7.24 11.21
C ASN A 51 1.24 -6.31 10.85
N GLU A 52 1.46 -5.00 10.90
CA GLU A 52 0.42 -4.01 10.60
C GLU A 52 0.58 -3.52 9.17
N VAL A 53 1.77 -3.06 8.78
CA VAL A 53 1.96 -2.41 7.47
C VAL A 53 2.05 -3.43 6.34
N VAL A 54 3.03 -4.35 6.37
CA VAL A 54 3.22 -5.35 5.30
C VAL A 54 1.97 -6.21 5.13
N GLN A 55 1.39 -6.71 6.21
CA GLN A 55 0.17 -7.54 6.12
C GLN A 55 -1.03 -6.76 5.57
N SER A 56 -1.26 -5.51 5.99
CA SER A 56 -2.39 -4.73 5.48
C SER A 56 -2.28 -4.46 3.97
N TYR A 57 -1.07 -4.11 3.49
CA TYR A 57 -0.85 -3.93 2.05
C TYR A 57 -0.99 -5.26 1.28
N SER A 58 -0.52 -6.37 1.84
CA SER A 58 -0.68 -7.71 1.26
C SER A 58 -2.17 -8.09 1.12
N SER A 59 -2.96 -7.95 2.19
CA SER A 59 -4.40 -8.25 2.16
C SER A 59 -5.16 -7.34 1.20
N LEU A 60 -4.81 -6.05 1.14
CA LEU A 60 -5.41 -5.13 0.18
C LEU A 60 -5.12 -5.56 -1.27
N LEU A 61 -3.88 -5.94 -1.57
CA LEU A 61 -3.50 -6.42 -2.91
C LEU A 61 -4.25 -7.70 -3.30
N GLN A 62 -4.37 -8.66 -2.38
CA GLN A 62 -5.13 -9.88 -2.61
C GLN A 62 -6.61 -9.59 -2.91
N ALA A 63 -7.23 -8.67 -2.16
CA ALA A 63 -8.62 -8.29 -2.38
C ALA A 63 -8.82 -7.59 -3.74
N LEU A 64 -7.89 -6.71 -4.14
CA LEU A 64 -7.95 -6.02 -5.42
C LEU A 64 -7.73 -6.97 -6.61
N ASP A 65 -6.80 -7.91 -6.50
CA ASP A 65 -6.55 -8.91 -7.54
C ASP A 65 -7.73 -9.89 -7.71
N SER A 66 -8.34 -10.31 -6.59
CA SER A 66 -9.58 -11.10 -6.63
C SER A 66 -10.70 -10.34 -7.34
N ARG A 67 -10.88 -9.05 -7.02
CA ARG A 67 -11.91 -8.20 -7.66
C ARG A 67 -11.65 -8.01 -9.15
N ARG A 68 -10.39 -7.82 -9.54
CA ARG A 68 -9.96 -7.73 -10.95
C ARG A 68 -10.33 -9.00 -11.71
N SER A 69 -10.00 -10.16 -11.14
CA SER A 69 -10.29 -11.47 -11.75
C SER A 69 -11.79 -11.67 -11.95
N GLN A 70 -12.63 -11.29 -10.98
CA GLN A 70 -14.09 -11.34 -11.10
C GLN A 70 -14.62 -10.45 -12.23
N ILE A 71 -14.06 -9.25 -12.40
CA ILE A 71 -14.42 -8.35 -13.49
C ILE A 71 -14.02 -8.96 -14.84
N GLY A 72 -12.82 -9.54 -14.95
CA GLY A 72 -12.36 -10.18 -16.18
C GLY A 72 -13.21 -11.38 -16.62
N GLN A 73 -13.89 -12.04 -15.68
CA GLN A 73 -14.76 -13.20 -15.95
C GLN A 73 -16.23 -12.83 -16.20
N ALA A 74 -16.61 -11.55 -16.07
CA ALA A 74 -18.00 -11.14 -16.21
C ALA A 74 -18.46 -11.23 -17.69
N PRO A 75 -19.64 -11.80 -17.98
CA PRO A 75 -20.16 -11.92 -19.35
C PRO A 75 -20.35 -10.54 -20.01
N THR A 76 -19.80 -10.36 -21.21
CA THR A 76 -19.83 -9.10 -21.97
C THR A 76 -21.04 -8.96 -22.90
N THR A 77 -22.00 -9.89 -22.85
CA THR A 77 -23.10 -10.02 -23.81
C THR A 77 -24.23 -8.99 -23.65
N ASN A 78 -24.17 -8.11 -22.64
CA ASN A 78 -25.18 -7.08 -22.41
C ASN A 78 -24.53 -5.67 -22.43
N THR A 79 -25.05 -4.78 -23.27
CA THR A 79 -24.48 -3.42 -23.47
C THR A 79 -24.50 -2.55 -22.22
N GLY A 80 -25.50 -2.72 -21.34
CA GLY A 80 -25.52 -2.08 -20.02
C GLY A 80 -24.47 -2.63 -19.05
N LEU A 81 -24.15 -3.93 -19.17
CA LEU A 81 -23.07 -4.56 -18.40
C LEU A 81 -21.69 -4.10 -18.87
N LEU A 82 -21.50 -3.88 -20.17
CA LEU A 82 -20.25 -3.33 -20.74
C LEU A 82 -19.90 -1.95 -20.17
N GLY A 83 -20.87 -1.04 -20.04
CA GLY A 83 -20.63 0.28 -19.43
C GLY A 83 -20.21 0.18 -17.96
N GLY A 84 -20.85 -0.72 -17.19
CA GLY A 84 -20.47 -0.99 -15.80
C GLY A 84 -19.10 -1.65 -15.66
N LEU A 85 -18.76 -2.57 -16.57
CA LEU A 85 -17.46 -3.23 -16.67
C LEU A 85 -16.33 -2.22 -16.94
N LEU A 86 -16.50 -1.36 -17.94
CA LEU A 86 -15.52 -0.31 -18.27
C LEU A 86 -15.31 0.66 -17.09
N GLY A 87 -16.40 1.04 -16.42
CA GLY A 87 -16.35 1.85 -15.19
C GLY A 87 -15.56 1.15 -14.09
N ALA A 88 -15.83 -0.12 -13.83
CA ALA A 88 -15.15 -0.92 -12.81
C ALA A 88 -13.64 -1.10 -13.09
N THR A 89 -13.27 -1.35 -14.36
CA THR A 89 -11.87 -1.45 -14.78
C THR A 89 -11.13 -0.11 -14.60
N SER A 90 -11.76 1.01 -14.96
CA SER A 90 -11.17 2.34 -14.78
C SER A 90 -10.95 2.68 -13.29
N LEU A 91 -11.92 2.31 -12.44
CA LEU A 91 -11.84 2.53 -10.99
C LEU A 91 -10.73 1.68 -10.36
N LEU A 92 -10.61 0.39 -10.74
CA LEU A 92 -9.52 -0.46 -10.28
C LEU A 92 -8.15 0.10 -10.70
N ARG A 93 -8.03 0.57 -11.94
CA ARG A 93 -6.80 1.22 -12.42
C ARG A 93 -6.44 2.44 -11.56
N GLY A 94 -7.43 3.27 -11.22
CA GLY A 94 -7.23 4.40 -10.31
C GLY A 94 -6.76 3.98 -8.91
N ILE A 95 -7.37 2.93 -8.35
CA ILE A 95 -6.99 2.39 -7.03
C ILE A 95 -5.54 1.87 -7.04
N PHE A 96 -5.16 1.06 -8.02
CA PHE A 96 -3.79 0.53 -8.11
C PHE A 96 -2.75 1.64 -8.31
N ASN A 97 -3.06 2.67 -9.11
CA ASN A 97 -2.18 3.82 -9.26
C ASN A 97 -1.94 4.53 -7.91
N ASN A 98 -3.01 4.78 -7.17
CA ASN A 98 -2.97 5.40 -5.85
C ASN A 98 -2.24 4.52 -4.82
N LEU A 99 -2.49 3.21 -4.86
CA LEU A 99 -1.80 2.23 -4.03
C LEU A 99 -0.29 2.23 -4.26
N ASN A 100 0.14 2.28 -5.52
CA ASN A 100 1.56 2.34 -5.88
C ASN A 100 2.24 3.62 -5.38
N LEU A 101 1.54 4.76 -5.41
CA LEU A 101 2.04 6.02 -4.84
C LEU A 101 2.23 5.92 -3.32
N SER A 102 1.24 5.38 -2.61
CA SER A 102 1.31 5.19 -1.15
C SER A 102 2.39 4.15 -0.75
N LEU A 103 2.49 3.04 -1.48
CA LEU A 103 3.54 2.02 -1.28
C LEU A 103 4.94 2.61 -1.44
N THR A 104 5.17 3.39 -2.50
CA THR A 104 6.46 4.07 -2.73
C THR A 104 6.84 4.95 -1.54
N ARG A 105 5.89 5.72 -1.02
CA ARG A 105 6.13 6.60 0.13
C ARG A 105 6.36 5.82 1.42
N GLN A 106 5.64 4.72 1.62
CA GLN A 106 5.82 3.84 2.78
C GLN A 106 7.18 3.16 2.77
N ILE A 107 7.67 2.72 1.60
CA ILE A 107 9.02 2.16 1.45
C ILE A 107 10.07 3.19 1.86
N ALA A 108 9.95 4.44 1.37
CA ALA A 108 10.86 5.51 1.76
C ALA A 108 10.82 5.79 3.27
N LEU A 109 9.64 5.72 3.90
CA LEU A 109 9.49 5.83 5.36
C LEU A 109 10.23 4.68 6.08
N ASN A 110 10.00 3.43 5.67
CA ASN A 110 10.68 2.27 6.24
C ASN A 110 12.20 2.39 6.12
N GLU A 111 12.71 2.85 4.97
CA GLU A 111 14.15 3.06 4.76
C GLU A 111 14.75 4.09 5.72
N GLN A 112 14.02 5.16 6.07
CA GLN A 112 14.49 6.11 7.08
C GLN A 112 14.42 5.52 8.48
N LEU A 113 13.35 4.80 8.79
CA LEU A 113 13.17 4.17 10.09
C LEU A 113 14.24 3.10 10.35
N VAL A 114 14.67 2.36 9.33
CA VAL A 114 15.77 1.38 9.46
C VAL A 114 17.08 2.03 9.90
N LYS A 115 17.36 3.27 9.48
CA LYS A 115 18.61 3.97 9.84
C LYS A 115 18.70 4.30 11.33
N VAL A 116 17.57 4.41 12.00
CA VAL A 116 17.51 4.73 13.43
C VAL A 116 17.31 3.50 14.31
N LEU A 117 17.20 2.30 13.73
CA LEU A 117 17.22 1.06 14.51
C LEU A 117 18.60 0.85 15.15
N ASP A 118 18.60 0.14 16.28
CA ASP A 118 19.81 -0.45 16.83
C ASP A 118 20.56 -1.26 15.75
N PRO A 119 21.90 -1.13 15.64
CA PRO A 119 22.68 -1.77 14.58
C PRO A 119 22.45 -3.29 14.44
N ALA A 120 22.19 -4.00 15.54
CA ALA A 120 21.93 -5.44 15.52
C ALA A 120 20.59 -5.78 14.82
N TYR A 121 19.66 -4.82 14.74
CA TYR A 121 18.31 -4.99 14.21
C TYR A 121 18.11 -4.36 12.83
N GLN A 122 19.11 -3.66 12.28
CA GLN A 122 19.00 -3.07 10.94
C GLN A 122 18.78 -4.12 9.85
N THR A 123 19.42 -5.30 9.94
CA THR A 123 19.24 -6.38 8.96
C THR A 123 17.81 -6.93 8.97
N PRO A 124 17.23 -7.32 10.11
CA PRO A 124 15.80 -7.62 10.20
C PRO A 124 14.89 -6.49 9.70
N GLY A 125 15.19 -5.23 10.01
CA GLY A 125 14.44 -4.08 9.51
C GLY A 125 14.50 -3.91 7.98
N ARG A 126 15.65 -4.17 7.37
CA ARG A 126 15.81 -4.20 5.90
C ARG A 126 14.95 -5.29 5.27
N ALA A 127 14.88 -6.48 5.86
CA ALA A 127 14.03 -7.56 5.34
C ALA A 127 12.54 -7.17 5.27
N VAL A 128 12.04 -6.42 6.25
CA VAL A 128 10.66 -5.89 6.22
C VAL A 128 10.48 -4.85 5.10
N THR A 129 11.50 -4.03 4.85
CA THR A 129 11.50 -3.06 3.75
C THR A 129 11.51 -3.76 2.38
N GLU A 130 12.28 -4.83 2.24
CA GLU A 130 12.31 -5.66 1.03
C GLU A 130 10.96 -6.35 0.78
N ALA A 131 10.26 -6.81 1.83
CA ALA A 131 8.92 -7.34 1.71
C ALA A 131 7.94 -6.29 1.13
N MET A 132 8.01 -5.04 1.60
CA MET A 132 7.23 -3.93 1.04
C MET A 132 7.56 -3.66 -0.44
N GLN A 133 8.84 -3.70 -0.81
CA GLN A 133 9.28 -3.55 -2.21
C GLN A 133 8.74 -4.69 -3.10
N ASN A 134 8.69 -5.91 -2.57
CA ASN A 134 8.09 -7.04 -3.29
C ASN A 134 6.58 -6.87 -3.48
N LEU A 135 5.86 -6.37 -2.48
CA LEU A 135 4.44 -6.00 -2.63
C LEU A 135 4.23 -4.92 -3.70
N MET A 136 5.12 -3.92 -3.77
CA MET A 136 5.07 -2.92 -4.84
C MET A 136 5.25 -3.54 -6.22
N LYS A 137 6.20 -4.47 -6.39
CA LYS A 137 6.38 -5.20 -7.67
C LYS A 137 5.13 -5.99 -8.05
N ILE A 138 4.51 -6.68 -7.09
CA ILE A 138 3.25 -7.41 -7.30
C ILE A 138 2.14 -6.46 -7.73
N SER A 139 1.97 -5.33 -7.04
CA SER A 139 0.98 -4.30 -7.35
C SER A 139 1.14 -3.74 -8.78
N ILE A 140 2.38 -3.44 -9.19
CA ILE A 140 2.68 -2.96 -10.54
C ILE A 140 2.36 -4.05 -11.58
N SER A 141 2.71 -5.31 -11.31
CA SER A 141 2.38 -6.42 -12.19
C SER A 141 0.88 -6.55 -12.39
N ILE A 142 0.08 -6.52 -11.32
CA ILE A 142 -1.39 -6.60 -11.42
C ILE A 142 -1.97 -5.39 -12.18
N TYR A 143 -1.39 -4.20 -12.01
CA TYR A 143 -1.81 -2.98 -12.70
C TYR A 143 -1.56 -3.01 -14.21
N GLN A 144 -0.45 -3.63 -14.64
CA GLN A 144 0.00 -3.66 -16.04
C GLN A 144 -0.73 -4.69 -16.90
N VAL A 145 -1.41 -5.66 -16.29
CA VAL A 145 -2.15 -6.73 -16.98
C VAL A 145 -3.63 -6.36 -17.08
#